data_AF-A0A7J9VIS1-F1
#
_entry.id   AF-A0A7J9VIS1-F1
#
_cell.length_a   1.000
_cell.length_b   1.000
_cell.length_c   1.000
_cell.angle_alpha   90.00
_cell.angle_beta   90.00
_cell.angle_gamma   90.00
#
_symmetry.space_group_name_H-M   'P 1'
#
loop_
_entity.id
_entity.type
_entity.pdbx_description
1 polymer ?
#
loop_
_entity_poly.entity_id
_entity_poly.type
_entity_poly.pdbx_seq_one_letter_code
_entity_poly.pdbx_strand_id
1 'polypeptide(L)'
;RYDEPFPFDTDDRITSHLLGRLEAVLGTPPPPIRRRWLGVYSRYRGDAPYLRLVPEPGIHVVTGVAGKGMTVSPAVAAETMEILR
;
A
#
# COMPACT_ATOMS: atom_id res chain seq x y z
N ARG A 1 20.17 19.02 2.63
CA ARG A 1 19.70 18.90 4.02
C ARG A 1 18.38 18.16 3.94
N TYR A 2 18.32 16.93 4.44
CA TYR A 2 17.09 16.13 4.41
C TYR A 2 16.27 16.59 5.62
N ASP A 3 15.29 17.46 5.40
CA ASP A 3 14.27 17.72 6.41
C ASP A 3 13.41 16.45 6.43
N GLU A 4 13.43 15.74 7.56
CA GLU A 4 12.80 14.44 7.75
C GLU A 4 11.34 14.47 7.22
N PRO A 5 11.04 13.86 6.06
CA PRO A 5 9.83 14.18 5.31
C PRO A 5 8.60 13.41 5.79
N PHE A 6 8.75 12.60 6.84
CA PHE A 6 7.69 11.74 7.35
C PHE A 6 7.31 12.17 8.76
N PRO A 7 6.04 12.58 9.00
CA PRO A 7 5.56 12.81 10.36
C PRO A 7 5.63 11.50 11.15
N PHE A 8 5.71 11.61 12.49
CA PHE A 8 5.76 10.46 13.39
C PHE A 8 4.75 9.37 13.00
N ASP A 9 5.23 8.12 12.96
CA ASP A 9 4.60 6.99 12.25
C ASP A 9 3.19 6.59 12.72
N THR A 10 2.68 7.11 13.84
CA THR A 10 1.40 6.65 14.41
C THR A 10 0.56 7.76 15.03
N ASP A 11 -0.37 8.32 14.27
CA ASP A 11 -1.40 9.25 14.77
C ASP A 11 -2.60 8.48 15.36
N ASP A 12 -2.76 8.56 16.69
CA ASP A 12 -3.84 7.90 17.43
C ASP A 12 -5.24 8.42 17.08
N ARG A 13 -5.36 9.61 16.48
CA ARG A 13 -6.66 10.13 16.02
C ARG A 13 -7.28 9.27 14.94
N ILE A 14 -6.45 8.71 14.03
CA ILE A 14 -6.91 7.81 12.97
C ILE A 14 -7.45 6.52 13.59
N THR A 15 -6.71 5.92 14.52
CA THR A 15 -7.14 4.70 15.22
C THR A 15 -8.44 4.94 15.99
N SER A 16 -8.52 6.04 16.73
CA SER A 16 -9.72 6.41 17.50
C SER A 16 -10.94 6.59 16.60
N HIS A 17 -10.76 7.24 15.45
CA HIS A 17 -11.82 7.37 14.45
C HIS A 17 -12.28 6.01 13.93
N LEU A 18 -11.36 5.13 13.53
CA LEU A 18 -11.68 3.79 13.02
C LEU A 18 -12.43 2.93 14.05
N LEU A 19 -12.04 2.99 15.33
CA LEU A 19 -12.73 2.29 16.42
C LEU A 19 -14.16 2.79 16.61
N GLY A 20 -14.37 4.12 16.56
CA GLY A 20 -15.72 4.68 16.61
C GLY A 20 -16.59 4.29 15.42
N ARG A 21 -16.02 4.21 14.21
CA ARG A 21 -16.72 3.68 13.03
C ARG A 21 -17.09 2.21 13.19
N LEU A 22 -16.18 1.41 13.74
CA LEU A 22 -16.40 -0.01 13.99
C LEU A 22 -17.53 -0.22 15.01
N GLU A 23 -17.52 0.54 16.11
CA GLU A 23 -18.59 0.52 17.12
C GLU A 23 -19.95 0.88 16.51
N ALA A 24 -20.00 1.91 15.68
CA ALA A 24 -21.24 2.30 14.99
C ALA A 24 -21.78 1.21 14.05
N VAL A 25 -20.91 0.41 13.43
CA VAL A 25 -21.30 -0.71 12.56
C VAL A 25 -21.72 -1.94 13.38
N LEU A 26 -21.02 -2.23 14.48
CA LEU A 26 -21.28 -3.42 15.30
C LEU A 26 -22.42 -3.24 16.32
N GLY A 27 -22.73 -2.00 16.71
CA GLY A 27 -23.69 -1.68 17.77
C GLY A 27 -23.19 -1.98 19.19
N THR A 28 -21.92 -2.35 19.35
CA THR A 28 -21.28 -2.65 20.64
C THR A 28 -19.82 -2.19 20.63
N PRO A 29 -19.21 -1.92 21.81
CA PRO A 29 -17.81 -1.55 21.89
C PRO A 29 -16.88 -2.59 21.24
N PRO A 30 -15.86 -2.18 20.47
CA PRO A 30 -14.94 -3.11 19.84
C PRO A 30 -14.02 -3.78 20.88
N PRO A 31 -13.55 -5.01 20.61
CA PRO A 31 -12.56 -5.66 21.48
C PRO A 31 -11.23 -4.89 21.49
N PRO A 32 -10.39 -5.08 22.53
CA PRO A 32 -9.12 -4.38 22.62
C PRO A 32 -8.15 -4.77 21.50
N ILE A 33 -7.44 -3.77 20.96
CA ILE A 33 -6.42 -3.98 19.91
C ILE A 33 -5.26 -4.81 20.49
N ARG A 34 -4.98 -5.96 19.88
CA ARG A 34 -3.91 -6.89 20.30
C ARG A 34 -2.56 -6.60 19.64
N ARG A 35 -2.59 -6.15 18.38
CA ARG A 35 -1.40 -5.89 17.54
C ARG A 35 -1.72 -4.76 16.56
N ARG A 36 -0.71 -3.99 16.18
CA ARG A 36 -0.79 -2.91 15.19
C ARG A 36 0.33 -3.09 14.17
N TRP A 37 0.06 -2.73 12.93
CA TRP A 37 1.07 -2.54 11.90
C TRP A 37 0.88 -1.18 11.27
N LEU A 38 1.94 -0.68 10.63
CA LEU A 38 1.87 0.42 9.69
C LEU A 38 2.47 -0.07 8.37
N GLY A 39 1.90 0.39 7.26
CA GLY A 39 2.40 0.10 5.93
C GLY A 39 2.34 1.35 5.07
N VAL A 40 3.34 1.51 4.21
CA VAL A 40 3.38 2.58 3.21
C VAL A 40 2.94 2.01 1.87
N TYR A 41 1.97 2.67 1.24
CA TYR A 41 1.54 2.32 -0.11
C TYR A 41 2.25 3.20 -1.14
N SER A 42 3.13 2.60 -1.94
CA SER A 42 3.66 3.27 -3.12
C SER A 42 2.58 3.35 -4.20
N ARG A 43 2.22 4.57 -4.63
CA ARG A 43 1.21 4.81 -5.66
C ARG A 43 1.83 5.55 -6.85
N TYR A 44 1.73 4.95 -8.03
CA TYR A 44 2.02 5.64 -9.27
C TYR A 44 0.86 6.62 -9.61
N ARG A 45 1.20 7.81 -10.12
CA ARG A 45 0.24 8.90 -10.40
C ARG A 45 0.02 9.16 -11.90
N GLY A 46 0.59 8.35 -12.79
CA GLY A 46 0.31 8.42 -14.22
C GLY A 46 -0.98 7.68 -14.61
N ASP A 47 -1.22 7.56 -15.90
CA ASP A 47 -2.47 6.97 -16.44
C ASP A 47 -2.51 5.44 -16.36
N ALA A 48 -1.35 4.80 -16.18
CA ALA A 48 -1.25 3.35 -16.02
C ALA A 48 -1.61 2.91 -14.59
N PRO A 49 -2.14 1.68 -14.42
CA PRO A 49 -2.54 1.17 -13.10
C PRO A 49 -1.37 1.02 -12.10
N TYR A 50 -0.14 0.90 -12.61
CA TYR A 50 1.09 0.80 -11.86
C TYR A 50 2.27 1.23 -12.75
N LEU A 51 3.43 1.47 -12.16
CA LEU A 51 4.65 1.83 -12.88
C LEU A 51 5.41 0.58 -13.30
N ARG A 52 5.67 0.44 -14.59
CA ARG A 52 6.64 -0.51 -15.16
C ARG A 52 7.71 0.27 -15.92
N LEU A 53 8.98 0.00 -15.65
CA LEU A 53 10.12 0.63 -16.34
C LEU A 53 11.24 -0.39 -16.57
N VAL A 54 12.01 -0.15 -17.62
CA VAL A 54 13.28 -0.84 -17.91
C VAL A 54 14.37 0.22 -17.96
N PRO A 55 14.94 0.64 -16.81
CA PRO A 55 15.92 1.72 -16.79
C PRO A 55 17.23 1.37 -17.51
N GLU A 56 17.59 0.08 -17.55
CA GLU A 56 18.78 -0.46 -18.21
C GLU A 56 18.46 -1.86 -18.77
N PRO A 57 19.22 -2.37 -19.78
CA PRO A 57 19.02 -3.71 -20.30
C PRO A 57 19.05 -4.78 -19.20
N GLY A 58 17.98 -5.58 -19.12
CA GLY A 58 17.83 -6.65 -18.13
C GLY A 58 17.37 -6.21 -16.73
N ILE A 59 17.19 -4.91 -16.48
CA ILE A 59 16.68 -4.40 -15.20
C ILE A 59 15.20 -4.06 -15.36
N HIS A 60 14.33 -4.73 -14.62
CA HIS A 60 12.88 -4.50 -14.65
C HIS A 60 12.41 -3.95 -13.30
N VAL A 61 11.72 -2.82 -13.32
CA VAL A 61 11.10 -2.21 -12.13
C VAL A 61 9.59 -2.28 -12.28
N VAL A 62 8.93 -2.86 -11.28
CA VAL A 62 7.47 -2.92 -11.16
C VAL A 62 7.07 -2.41 -9.78
N THR A 63 6.39 -1.27 -9.71
CA THR A 63 6.05 -0.61 -8.44
C THR A 63 4.81 0.28 -8.57
N GLY A 64 4.42 0.94 -7.50
CA GLY A 64 3.34 1.93 -7.55
C GLY A 64 1.93 1.34 -7.62
N VAL A 65 1.77 0.05 -7.30
CA VAL A 65 0.50 -0.70 -7.30
C VAL A 65 -0.49 -0.26 -6.22
N ALA A 66 -0.08 0.63 -5.32
CA ALA A 66 -0.85 1.12 -4.18
C ALA A 66 -1.48 -0.02 -3.37
N GLY A 67 -2.69 0.19 -2.84
CA GLY A 67 -3.44 -0.82 -2.06
C GLY A 67 -3.96 -2.02 -2.86
N LYS A 68 -3.52 -2.21 -4.11
CA LYS A 68 -4.01 -3.28 -5.01
C LYS A 68 -2.99 -4.39 -5.21
N GLY A 69 -1.77 -4.24 -4.67
CA GLY A 69 -0.65 -5.15 -4.91
C GLY A 69 -0.97 -6.61 -4.67
N MET A 70 -1.63 -6.94 -3.55
CA MET A 70 -1.99 -8.34 -3.24
C MET A 70 -2.96 -8.95 -4.25
N THR A 71 -3.95 -8.18 -4.71
CA THR A 71 -4.97 -8.67 -5.64
C THR A 71 -4.42 -8.83 -7.06
N VAL A 72 -3.57 -7.90 -7.50
CA VAL A 72 -3.09 -7.84 -8.89
C VAL A 72 -1.75 -8.54 -9.12
N SER A 73 -1.04 -8.94 -8.07
CA SER A 73 0.29 -9.54 -8.19
C SER A 73 0.35 -10.77 -9.10
N PRO A 74 -0.65 -11.68 -9.17
CA PRO A 74 -0.56 -12.83 -10.08
C PRO A 74 -0.57 -12.41 -11.55
N ALA A 75 -1.41 -11.43 -11.91
CA ALA A 75 -1.50 -10.91 -13.28
C ALA A 75 -0.23 -10.15 -13.66
N VAL A 76 0.27 -9.31 -12.75
CA VAL A 76 1.53 -8.56 -12.94
C VAL A 76 2.72 -9.50 -13.11
N ALA A 77 2.76 -10.60 -12.34
CA ALA A 77 3.81 -11.61 -12.46
C ALA A 77 3.73 -12.32 -13.82
N ALA A 78 2.55 -12.77 -14.24
CA ALA A 78 2.35 -13.42 -15.53
C ALA A 78 2.79 -12.53 -16.70
N GLU A 79 2.35 -11.27 -16.72
CA GLU A 79 2.77 -10.28 -17.72
C GLU A 79 4.30 -10.09 -17.74
N THR A 80 4.92 -10.04 -16.56
CA THR A 80 6.37 -9.90 -16.44
C THR A 80 7.10 -11.10 -17.02
N MET A 81 6.59 -12.32 -16.80
CA MET A 81 7.20 -13.53 -17.35
C MET A 81 7.11 -13.58 -18.88
N GLU A 82 6.02 -13.09 -19.48
CA GLU A 82 5.91 -13.00 -20.94
C GLU A 82 6.93 -12.01 -21.54
N ILE A 83 7.19 -10.90 -20.85
CA ILE A 83 8.17 -9.88 -21.28
C ILE A 83 9.61 -10.40 -21.19
N LEU A 84 9.90 -11.27 -20.21
CA LEU A 84 11.24 -11.79 -19.94
C LEU A 84 11.62 -13.02 -20.77
N ARG A 85 10.69 -13.55 -21.57
CA ARG A 85 10.97 -14.64 -22.51
C ARG A 85 11.75 -14.14 -23.72
#